data_AF-R6AXZ7-F1
#
_entry.id   AF-R6AXZ7-F1
#
_cell.length_a   1.000
_cell.length_b   1.000
_cell.length_c   1.000
_cell.angle_alpha   90.00
_cell.angle_beta   90.00
_cell.angle_gamma   90.00
#
_symmetry.space_group_name_H-M   'P 1'
#
loop_
_entity.id
_entity.type
_entity.pdbx_description
1 polymer ?
#
loop_
_entity_poly.entity_id
_entity_poly.type
_entity_poly.pdbx_seq_one_letter_code
_entity_poly.pdbx_strand_id
1 'polypeptide(L)'
;MIKYIEKTPITQGWSDDYKYFALGADGKKYLLRVTPGKINPDFITLFEAQKKCASIISAAENIPMQQVPMSIPIECGKLDDIHAFCDDIRQHTEGTYAVYAWADGGAAEPAVAVMPAAEQYAFGLRAGRVLKYIHEVPAPDNVQNWEERINVSIENKLRLCRECSIKNDVADSFVEYIKANRHLLKNRPQTFRHGDYHIGNFLVNDSGELIVIDFNRSDFGDPWQEFNRLVWSAHLSPYFASGIVNGYFDNAVPPEFWKLLALYTCINGIASVPWAVRFGEEEIQVMLRQTREVYEWYNGMTNEIPSWYIGVPELWDAYTETGERTGQLLIRGEPIPEGLYHIVVEVLAVHQDGSVLLTRRDYNKGGYPGLWESSAGGSVQRGEDPETAARRELREETGLAADVLQPIFTDISQDSIYMGYLCFISAKKDSVVLQPGETVEYLWADKEEFIKIYNSKEYVPPLRKRLRETVGRLFGENAAE
;
A
#
# COMPACT_ATOMS: atom_id res chain seq x y z
N MET A 1 4.71 -26.65 -28.15
CA MET A 1 6.13 -26.24 -28.24
C MET A 1 6.27 -25.14 -29.26
N ILE A 2 6.48 -23.93 -28.74
CA ILE A 2 6.70 -22.72 -29.53
C ILE A 2 7.99 -22.88 -30.37
N LYS A 3 7.95 -22.46 -31.63
CA LYS A 3 9.14 -22.39 -32.48
C LYS A 3 9.79 -21.03 -32.31
N TYR A 4 11.08 -21.00 -31.96
CA TYR A 4 11.83 -19.77 -31.75
C TYR A 4 12.67 -19.42 -32.98
N ILE A 5 12.63 -18.17 -33.40
CA ILE A 5 13.50 -17.60 -34.46
C ILE A 5 14.83 -17.16 -33.85
N GLU A 6 14.78 -16.58 -32.65
CA GLU A 6 15.94 -16.05 -31.95
C GLU A 6 15.85 -16.39 -30.46
N LYS A 7 17.00 -16.65 -29.83
CA LYS A 7 17.15 -16.81 -28.38
C LYS A 7 18.38 -16.04 -27.92
N THR A 8 18.21 -15.19 -26.91
CA THR A 8 19.28 -14.40 -26.31
C THR A 8 19.37 -14.72 -24.82
N PRO A 9 20.53 -15.16 -24.29
CA PRO A 9 20.68 -15.44 -22.87
C PRO A 9 20.44 -14.21 -21.99
N ILE A 10 19.80 -14.41 -20.85
CA ILE A 10 19.63 -13.42 -19.78
C ILE A 10 20.48 -13.87 -18.60
N THR A 11 21.47 -13.06 -18.23
CA THR A 11 22.45 -13.39 -17.18
C THR A 11 22.12 -12.78 -15.82
N GLN A 12 20.99 -12.09 -15.69
CA GLN A 12 20.57 -11.43 -14.45
C GLN A 12 19.80 -12.37 -13.51
N GLY A 13 20.12 -12.28 -12.21
CA GLY A 13 19.45 -13.00 -11.12
C GLY A 13 20.31 -14.11 -10.48
N TRP A 14 19.80 -14.68 -9.38
CA TRP A 14 20.52 -15.63 -8.52
C TRP A 14 19.96 -17.06 -8.62
N SER A 15 19.45 -17.43 -9.81
CA SER A 15 18.85 -18.74 -10.05
C SER A 15 19.80 -19.63 -10.83
N ASP A 16 19.82 -20.92 -10.53
CA ASP A 16 20.51 -21.94 -11.34
C ASP A 16 19.79 -22.23 -12.67
N ASP A 17 18.75 -21.45 -12.99
CA ASP A 17 17.98 -21.56 -14.23
C ASP A 17 18.68 -20.83 -15.36
N TYR A 18 18.71 -21.45 -16.53
CA TYR A 18 19.08 -20.79 -17.76
C TYR A 18 17.87 -20.02 -18.30
N LYS A 19 18.02 -18.70 -18.42
CA LYS A 19 16.95 -17.80 -18.85
C LYS A 19 17.27 -17.23 -20.23
N TYR A 20 16.27 -17.18 -21.10
CA TYR A 20 16.41 -16.65 -22.45
C TYR A 20 15.25 -15.72 -22.76
N PHE A 21 15.59 -14.56 -23.35
CA PHE A 21 14.65 -13.85 -24.20
C PHE A 21 14.51 -14.66 -25.49
N ALA A 22 13.28 -14.90 -25.95
CA ALA A 22 13.05 -15.63 -27.19
C ALA A 22 12.00 -14.95 -28.07
N LEU A 23 12.31 -14.80 -29.36
CA LEU A 23 11.36 -14.35 -30.38
C LEU A 23 10.73 -15.56 -31.06
N GLY A 24 9.41 -15.72 -30.93
CA GLY A 24 8.68 -16.81 -31.58
C GLY A 24 8.47 -16.59 -33.07
N ALA A 25 8.26 -17.69 -33.81
CA ALA A 25 7.88 -17.67 -35.22
C ALA A 25 6.54 -16.96 -35.50
N ASP A 26 5.75 -16.76 -34.45
CA ASP A 26 4.51 -15.99 -34.45
C ASP A 26 4.72 -14.48 -34.21
N GLY A 27 5.98 -14.03 -34.11
CA GLY A 27 6.35 -12.64 -33.87
C GLY A 27 6.21 -12.17 -32.42
N LYS A 28 5.87 -13.06 -31.48
CA LYS A 28 5.72 -12.71 -30.05
C LYS A 28 7.02 -12.90 -29.29
N LYS A 29 7.18 -12.11 -28.22
CA LYS A 29 8.31 -12.19 -27.29
C LYS A 29 7.97 -13.11 -26.12
N TYR A 30 8.95 -13.91 -25.71
CA TYR A 30 8.82 -14.90 -24.65
C TYR A 30 10.00 -14.84 -23.68
N LEU A 31 9.73 -15.20 -22.42
CA LEU A 31 10.75 -15.61 -21.47
C LEU A 31 10.77 -17.14 -21.43
N LEU A 32 11.86 -17.74 -21.88
CA LEU A 32 12.12 -19.18 -21.77
C LEU A 32 13.03 -19.43 -20.57
N ARG A 33 12.59 -20.30 -19.66
CA ARG A 33 13.39 -20.80 -18.53
C ARG A 33 13.65 -22.28 -18.72
N VAL A 34 14.89 -22.68 -18.48
CA VAL A 34 15.33 -24.08 -18.53
C VAL A 34 16.03 -24.39 -17.20
N THR A 35 15.50 -25.34 -16.46
CA THR A 35 16.03 -25.79 -15.17
C THR A 35 16.65 -27.17 -15.35
N PRO A 36 17.97 -27.31 -15.29
CA PRO A 36 18.64 -28.59 -15.48
C PRO A 36 18.54 -29.49 -14.23
N GLY A 37 18.56 -30.81 -14.44
CA GLY A 37 18.69 -31.79 -13.37
C GLY A 37 17.37 -32.24 -12.75
N LYS A 38 17.36 -32.43 -11.42
CA LYS A 38 16.28 -33.12 -10.70
C LYS A 38 14.95 -32.37 -10.83
N ILE A 39 13.98 -33.04 -11.44
CA ILE A 39 12.64 -32.52 -11.69
C ILE A 39 11.87 -32.40 -10.36
N ASN A 40 11.41 -31.19 -10.02
CA ASN A 40 10.46 -30.99 -8.94
C ASN A 40 9.14 -31.72 -9.31
N PRO A 41 8.67 -32.69 -8.50
CA PRO A 41 7.47 -33.46 -8.82
C PRO A 41 6.22 -32.60 -8.95
N ASP A 42 6.17 -31.46 -8.24
CA ASP A 42 5.03 -30.54 -8.24
C ASP A 42 5.14 -29.45 -9.30
N PHE A 43 6.20 -29.44 -10.12
CA PHE A 43 6.47 -28.38 -11.10
C PHE A 43 5.26 -28.05 -11.99
N ILE A 44 4.62 -29.07 -12.56
CA ILE A 44 3.45 -28.89 -13.42
C ILE A 44 2.27 -28.34 -12.62
N THR A 45 2.04 -28.85 -11.41
CA THR A 45 0.96 -28.40 -10.52
C THR A 45 1.13 -26.92 -10.15
N LEU A 46 2.34 -26.49 -9.82
CA LEU A 46 2.67 -25.10 -9.50
C LEU A 46 2.49 -24.19 -10.72
N PHE A 47 2.90 -24.64 -11.90
CA PHE A 47 2.72 -23.89 -13.14
C PHE A 47 1.24 -23.70 -13.50
N GLU A 48 0.42 -24.73 -13.31
CA GLU A 48 -1.03 -24.63 -13.53
C GLU A 48 -1.72 -23.77 -12.46
N ALA A 49 -1.24 -23.78 -11.21
CA ALA A 49 -1.71 -22.85 -10.18
C ALA A 49 -1.39 -21.39 -10.56
N GLN A 50 -0.20 -21.12 -11.09
CA GLN A 50 0.16 -19.80 -11.60
C GLN A 50 -0.73 -19.35 -12.77
N LYS A 51 -1.05 -20.25 -13.72
CA LYS A 51 -2.02 -19.95 -14.81
C LYS A 51 -3.39 -19.59 -14.27
N LYS A 52 -3.84 -20.30 -13.24
CA LYS A 52 -5.12 -20.02 -12.58
C LYS A 52 -5.11 -18.65 -11.92
N CYS A 53 -4.01 -18.24 -11.27
CA CYS A 53 -3.85 -16.88 -10.72
C CYS A 53 -4.04 -15.82 -11.81
N ALA A 54 -3.34 -15.94 -12.94
CA ALA A 54 -3.46 -14.98 -14.03
C ALA A 54 -4.89 -14.88 -14.58
N SER A 55 -5.61 -16.01 -14.62
CA SER A 55 -7.01 -16.05 -15.05
C SER A 55 -7.96 -15.38 -14.04
N ILE A 56 -7.72 -15.56 -12.74
CA ILE A 56 -8.48 -14.89 -11.67
C ILE A 56 -8.30 -13.38 -11.77
N ILE A 57 -7.05 -12.91 -11.88
CA ILE A 57 -6.76 -11.47 -11.98
C ILE A 57 -7.41 -10.86 -13.23
N SER A 58 -7.27 -11.53 -14.39
CA SER A 58 -7.89 -11.09 -15.65
C SER A 58 -9.40 -10.90 -15.51
N ALA A 59 -10.08 -11.86 -14.86
CA ALA A 59 -11.52 -11.79 -14.66
C ALA A 59 -11.93 -10.74 -13.62
N ALA A 60 -11.21 -10.65 -12.49
CA ALA A 60 -11.55 -9.75 -11.39
C ALA A 60 -11.35 -8.27 -11.74
N GLU A 61 -10.26 -7.96 -12.45
CA GLU A 61 -9.94 -6.59 -12.87
C GLU A 61 -10.53 -6.24 -14.25
N ASN A 62 -11.22 -7.19 -14.90
CA ASN A 62 -11.78 -7.03 -16.25
C ASN A 62 -10.72 -6.55 -17.28
N ILE A 63 -9.54 -7.18 -17.24
CA ILE A 63 -8.41 -6.87 -18.11
C ILE A 63 -8.06 -8.07 -19.02
N PRO A 64 -7.61 -7.84 -20.26
CA PRO A 64 -7.06 -8.89 -21.11
C PRO A 64 -5.90 -9.63 -20.45
N MET A 65 -5.74 -10.93 -20.74
CA MET A 65 -4.65 -11.77 -20.20
C MET A 65 -3.25 -11.16 -20.42
N GLN A 66 -3.05 -10.42 -21.51
CA GLN A 66 -1.78 -9.76 -21.84
C GLN A 66 -1.47 -8.54 -20.98
N GLN A 67 -2.46 -8.00 -20.28
CA GLN A 67 -2.34 -6.83 -19.40
C GLN A 67 -2.36 -7.23 -17.92
N VAL A 68 -2.46 -8.53 -17.61
CA VAL A 68 -2.43 -8.99 -16.23
C VAL A 68 -1.08 -8.64 -15.61
N PRO A 69 -1.04 -8.04 -14.40
CA PRO A 69 0.15 -7.51 -13.74
C PRO A 69 1.07 -8.61 -13.16
N MET A 70 1.31 -9.68 -13.92
CA MET A 70 2.27 -10.73 -13.56
C MET A 70 2.86 -11.41 -14.81
N SER A 71 3.96 -12.13 -14.64
CA SER A 71 4.50 -13.00 -15.69
C SER A 71 3.49 -14.09 -16.05
N ILE A 72 3.03 -14.08 -17.32
CA ILE A 72 1.96 -14.95 -17.79
C ILE A 72 2.52 -16.32 -18.21
N PRO A 73 2.21 -17.40 -17.49
CA PRO A 73 2.65 -18.75 -17.87
C PRO A 73 1.91 -19.25 -19.13
N ILE A 74 2.68 -19.77 -20.10
CA ILE A 74 2.16 -20.24 -21.39
C ILE A 74 2.22 -21.76 -21.49
N GLU A 75 3.43 -22.32 -21.53
CA GLU A 75 3.65 -23.77 -21.59
C GLU A 75 4.81 -24.17 -20.71
N CYS A 76 4.76 -25.39 -20.16
CA CYS A 76 5.87 -25.99 -19.44
C CYS A 76 5.97 -27.47 -19.81
N GLY A 77 7.10 -28.09 -19.48
CA GLY A 77 7.28 -29.52 -19.69
C GLY A 77 8.56 -30.07 -19.09
N LYS A 78 8.65 -31.40 -19.10
CA LYS A 78 9.87 -32.14 -18.77
C LYS A 78 10.71 -32.30 -20.03
N LEU A 79 12.03 -32.29 -19.86
CA LEU A 79 13.00 -32.52 -20.92
C LEU A 79 13.78 -33.78 -20.56
N ASP A 80 13.65 -34.81 -21.40
CA ASP A 80 14.47 -36.03 -21.31
C ASP A 80 15.82 -35.86 -22.04
N ASP A 81 15.91 -34.87 -22.93
CA ASP A 81 17.13 -34.39 -23.59
C ASP A 81 17.12 -32.86 -23.60
N ILE A 82 17.87 -32.26 -22.67
CA ILE A 82 17.97 -30.81 -22.53
C ILE A 82 18.75 -30.17 -23.67
N HIS A 83 19.65 -30.91 -24.33
CA HIS A 83 20.48 -30.40 -25.42
C HIS A 83 19.64 -30.11 -26.66
N ALA A 84 18.57 -30.88 -26.89
CA ALA A 84 17.57 -30.58 -27.91
C ALA A 84 16.90 -29.19 -27.73
N PHE A 85 16.95 -28.63 -26.52
CA PHE A 85 16.42 -27.29 -26.20
C PHE A 85 17.50 -26.22 -26.04
N CYS A 86 18.66 -26.60 -25.52
CA CYS A 86 19.76 -25.71 -25.21
C CYS A 86 21.12 -26.42 -25.26
N ASP A 87 21.90 -26.13 -26.30
CA ASP A 87 23.25 -26.69 -26.50
C ASP A 87 24.29 -26.17 -25.48
N ASP A 88 23.98 -25.07 -24.78
CA ASP A 88 24.90 -24.44 -23.82
C ASP A 88 24.99 -25.21 -22.48
N ILE A 89 23.98 -26.03 -22.17
CA ILE A 89 23.94 -26.83 -20.95
C ILE A 89 24.62 -28.16 -21.25
N ARG A 90 25.80 -28.43 -20.68
CA ARG A 90 26.59 -29.65 -21.00
C ARG A 90 26.61 -30.72 -19.92
N GLN A 91 26.18 -30.39 -18.70
CA GLN A 91 26.37 -31.24 -17.51
C GLN A 91 25.15 -32.08 -17.14
N HIS A 92 24.00 -31.82 -17.77
CA HIS A 92 22.74 -32.49 -17.50
C HIS A 92 22.11 -32.94 -18.80
N THR A 93 21.46 -34.10 -18.79
CA THR A 93 20.69 -34.62 -19.93
C THR A 93 19.19 -34.40 -19.74
N GLU A 94 18.72 -34.31 -18.49
CA GLU A 94 17.31 -34.10 -18.15
C GLU A 94 17.06 -32.74 -17.45
N GLY A 95 15.81 -32.31 -17.43
CA GLY A 95 15.38 -31.10 -16.72
C GLY A 95 13.93 -30.73 -16.97
N THR A 96 13.60 -29.45 -16.77
CA THR A 96 12.30 -28.88 -17.09
C THR A 96 12.43 -27.58 -17.87
N TYR A 97 11.41 -27.24 -18.65
CA TYR A 97 11.28 -25.92 -19.26
C TYR A 97 9.96 -25.27 -18.88
N ALA A 98 9.97 -23.94 -18.82
CA ALA A 98 8.79 -23.11 -18.70
C ALA A 98 8.89 -21.91 -19.63
N VAL A 99 7.79 -21.58 -20.28
CA VAL A 99 7.65 -20.46 -21.21
C VAL A 99 6.61 -19.51 -20.65
N TYR A 100 6.99 -18.24 -20.57
CA TYR A 100 6.15 -17.15 -20.14
C TYR A 100 6.03 -16.10 -21.25
N ALA A 101 4.94 -15.34 -21.24
CA ALA A 101 4.88 -14.11 -22.01
C ALA A 101 5.99 -13.18 -21.52
N TRP A 102 6.62 -12.48 -22.45
CA TRP A 102 7.58 -11.44 -22.10
C TRP A 102 6.87 -10.27 -21.40
N ALA A 103 7.45 -9.81 -20.29
CA ALA A 103 7.02 -8.61 -19.60
C ALA A 103 7.97 -7.47 -19.99
N ASP A 104 7.47 -6.47 -20.70
CA ASP A 104 8.22 -5.25 -20.97
C ASP A 104 8.17 -4.33 -19.72
N GLY A 105 9.33 -3.87 -19.25
CA GLY A 105 9.44 -2.99 -18.09
C GLY A 105 10.83 -2.99 -17.44
N GLY A 106 11.11 -1.97 -16.65
CA GLY A 106 12.33 -1.86 -15.84
C GLY A 106 12.12 -2.37 -14.42
N ALA A 107 13.21 -2.59 -13.67
CA ALA A 107 13.12 -2.95 -12.25
C ALA A 107 12.33 -1.90 -11.46
N ALA A 108 11.39 -2.34 -10.61
CA ALA A 108 10.51 -1.43 -9.87
C ALA A 108 11.24 -0.67 -8.75
N GLU A 109 12.25 -1.29 -8.12
CA GLU A 109 12.99 -0.71 -6.99
C GLU A 109 13.52 0.72 -7.25
N PRO A 110 14.33 0.99 -8.30
CA PRO A 110 14.82 2.35 -8.56
C PRO A 110 13.69 3.33 -8.93
N ALA A 111 12.60 2.86 -9.54
CA ALA A 111 11.47 3.71 -9.88
C ALA A 111 10.69 4.12 -8.62
N VAL A 112 10.35 3.15 -7.76
CA VAL A 112 9.65 3.40 -6.49
C VAL A 112 10.48 4.28 -5.55
N ALA A 113 11.80 4.12 -5.53
CA ALA A 113 12.71 4.92 -4.68
C ALA A 113 12.58 6.44 -4.88
N VAL A 114 12.21 6.88 -6.09
CA VAL A 114 12.14 8.30 -6.46
C VAL A 114 10.71 8.83 -6.65
N MET A 115 9.70 7.95 -6.52
CA MET A 115 8.29 8.34 -6.58
C MET A 115 7.89 9.16 -5.35
N PRO A 116 6.93 10.11 -5.48
CA PRO A 116 6.27 10.72 -4.33
C PRO A 116 5.63 9.67 -3.40
N ALA A 117 5.53 9.98 -2.11
CA ALA A 117 4.98 9.07 -1.09
C ALA A 117 3.60 8.51 -1.46
N ALA A 118 2.72 9.34 -2.02
CA ALA A 118 1.39 8.94 -2.46
C ALA A 118 1.43 7.92 -3.62
N GLU A 119 2.36 8.07 -4.56
CA GLU A 119 2.55 7.12 -5.65
C GLU A 119 3.17 5.82 -5.15
N GLN A 120 4.15 5.88 -4.23
CA GLN A 120 4.70 4.70 -3.57
C GLN A 120 3.59 3.90 -2.86
N TYR A 121 2.74 4.58 -2.08
CA TYR A 121 1.62 3.94 -1.40
C TYR A 121 0.62 3.33 -2.39
N ALA A 122 0.27 4.06 -3.46
CA ALA A 122 -0.65 3.58 -4.49
C ALA A 122 -0.10 2.38 -5.28
N PHE A 123 1.20 2.38 -5.58
CA PHE A 123 1.89 1.25 -6.19
C PHE A 123 1.86 0.02 -5.26
N GLY A 124 2.05 0.25 -3.95
CA GLY A 124 1.90 -0.76 -2.90
C GLY A 124 0.48 -1.34 -2.84
N LEU A 125 -0.56 -0.50 -2.89
CA LEU A 125 -1.96 -0.96 -2.91
C LEU A 125 -2.22 -1.92 -4.08
N ARG A 126 -1.70 -1.60 -5.27
CA ARG A 126 -1.81 -2.48 -6.45
C ARG A 126 -1.11 -3.81 -6.21
N ALA A 127 0.12 -3.79 -5.69
CA ALA A 127 0.86 -5.01 -5.34
C ALA A 127 0.13 -5.85 -4.27
N GLY A 128 -0.50 -5.23 -3.28
CA GLY A 128 -1.32 -5.92 -2.27
C GLY A 128 -2.53 -6.65 -2.87
N ARG A 129 -3.23 -6.00 -3.81
CA ARG A 129 -4.37 -6.61 -4.52
C ARG A 129 -3.97 -7.78 -5.39
N VAL A 130 -2.87 -7.66 -6.14
CA VAL A 130 -2.33 -8.77 -6.94
C VAL A 130 -2.00 -9.98 -6.05
N LEU A 131 -1.36 -9.73 -4.89
CA LEU A 131 -1.07 -10.79 -3.93
C LEU A 131 -2.33 -11.46 -3.38
N LYS A 132 -3.39 -10.69 -3.14
CA LYS A 132 -4.70 -11.22 -2.73
C LYS A 132 -5.23 -12.24 -3.74
N TYR A 133 -5.20 -11.91 -5.03
CA TYR A 133 -5.65 -12.83 -6.09
C TYR A 133 -4.75 -14.08 -6.22
N ILE A 134 -3.44 -13.94 -6.04
CA ILE A 134 -2.53 -15.11 -6.01
C ILE A 134 -2.96 -16.09 -4.90
N HIS A 135 -3.29 -15.56 -3.72
CA HIS A 135 -3.73 -16.35 -2.57
C HIS A 135 -5.16 -16.89 -2.69
N GLU A 136 -5.94 -16.53 -3.72
CA GLU A 136 -7.26 -17.14 -3.95
C GLU A 136 -7.19 -18.56 -4.51
N VAL A 137 -6.03 -18.97 -5.05
CA VAL A 137 -5.85 -20.34 -5.53
C VAL A 137 -5.60 -21.27 -4.33
N PRO A 138 -6.53 -22.20 -4.01
CA PRO A 138 -6.36 -23.09 -2.86
C PRO A 138 -5.29 -24.15 -3.11
N ALA A 139 -4.67 -24.63 -2.03
CA ALA A 139 -3.81 -25.80 -2.10
C ALA A 139 -4.61 -27.06 -2.50
N PRO A 140 -4.03 -27.96 -3.30
CA PRO A 140 -4.58 -29.29 -3.53
C PRO A 140 -4.73 -30.11 -2.23
N ASP A 141 -5.72 -31.01 -2.18
CA ASP A 141 -6.04 -31.83 -0.99
C ASP A 141 -4.87 -32.73 -0.52
N ASN A 142 -3.94 -33.05 -1.41
CA ASN A 142 -2.78 -33.89 -1.13
C ASN A 142 -1.59 -33.11 -0.54
N VAL A 143 -1.69 -31.78 -0.42
CA VAL A 143 -0.63 -30.97 0.21
C VAL A 143 -0.62 -31.24 1.72
N GLN A 144 0.53 -31.64 2.25
CA GLN A 144 0.70 -31.84 3.69
C GLN A 144 0.29 -30.58 4.47
N ASN A 145 -0.29 -30.78 5.65
CA ASN A 145 -0.72 -29.70 6.54
C ASN A 145 0.41 -28.69 6.81
N TRP A 146 0.07 -27.39 6.75
CA TRP A 146 1.03 -26.31 6.93
C TRP A 146 1.72 -26.34 8.29
N GLU A 147 0.96 -26.55 9.38
CA GLU A 147 1.48 -26.57 10.75
C GLU A 147 2.61 -27.61 10.88
N GLU A 148 2.42 -28.81 10.34
CA GLU A 148 3.44 -29.85 10.37
C GLU A 148 4.70 -29.42 9.60
N ARG A 149 4.53 -28.96 8.35
CA ARG A 149 5.64 -28.55 7.47
C ARG A 149 6.45 -27.39 8.05
N ILE A 150 5.76 -26.34 8.51
CA ILE A 150 6.44 -25.16 9.04
C ILE A 150 7.15 -25.49 10.34
N ASN A 151 6.59 -26.38 11.18
CA ASN A 151 7.22 -26.77 12.43
C ASN A 151 8.53 -27.55 12.20
N VAL A 152 8.58 -28.43 11.20
CA VAL A 152 9.83 -29.09 10.79
C VAL A 152 10.87 -28.06 10.32
N SER A 153 10.45 -27.07 9.54
CA SER A 153 11.31 -25.98 9.08
C SER A 153 11.84 -25.13 10.25
N ILE A 154 10.98 -24.79 11.21
CA ILE A 154 11.36 -24.05 12.43
C ILE A 154 12.42 -24.80 13.23
N GLU A 155 12.24 -26.12 13.47
CA GLU A 155 13.24 -26.90 14.20
C GLU A 155 14.59 -26.90 13.51
N ASN A 156 14.61 -27.07 12.18
CA ASN A 156 15.86 -27.01 11.42
C ASN A 156 16.51 -25.62 11.50
N LYS A 157 15.72 -24.55 11.41
CA LYS A 157 16.23 -23.17 11.51
C LYS A 157 16.77 -22.85 12.90
N LEU A 158 16.09 -23.29 13.96
CA LEU A 158 16.55 -23.16 15.35
C LEU A 158 17.87 -23.91 15.57
N ARG A 159 18.00 -25.13 15.01
CA ARG A 159 19.23 -25.90 15.04
C ARG A 159 20.37 -25.17 14.33
N LEU A 160 20.14 -24.71 13.10
CA LEU A 160 21.13 -23.95 12.32
C LEU A 160 21.56 -22.65 13.03
N CYS A 161 20.61 -21.93 13.62
CA CYS A 161 20.88 -20.73 14.42
C CYS A 161 21.79 -21.05 15.62
N ARG A 162 21.51 -22.14 16.35
CA ARG A 162 22.29 -22.58 17.52
C ARG A 162 23.71 -23.03 17.15
N GLU A 163 23.84 -23.75 16.03
CA GLU A 163 25.13 -24.28 15.55
C GLU A 163 25.98 -23.21 14.83
N CYS A 164 25.40 -22.07 14.47
CA CYS A 164 26.10 -21.01 13.77
C CYS A 164 27.23 -20.42 14.64
N SER A 165 28.42 -20.33 14.06
CA SER A 165 29.59 -19.74 14.72
C SER A 165 29.47 -18.22 14.87
N ILE A 166 28.75 -17.57 13.96
CA ILE A 166 28.52 -16.12 13.97
C ILE A 166 27.37 -15.80 14.94
N LYS A 167 27.63 -14.90 15.89
CA LYS A 167 26.64 -14.47 16.87
C LYS A 167 25.81 -13.31 16.31
N ASN A 168 24.49 -13.45 16.44
CA ASN A 168 23.53 -12.39 16.24
C ASN A 168 22.94 -12.02 17.61
N ASP A 169 23.11 -10.78 18.04
CA ASP A 169 22.79 -10.34 19.39
C ASP A 169 21.28 -10.20 19.65
N VAL A 170 20.46 -10.17 18.59
CA VAL A 170 18.99 -10.14 18.72
C VAL A 170 18.33 -11.52 18.55
N ALA A 171 19.11 -12.56 18.21
CA ALA A 171 18.57 -13.88 17.89
C ALA A 171 17.81 -14.52 19.05
N ASP A 172 18.26 -14.35 20.30
CA ASP A 172 17.59 -14.92 21.47
C ASP A 172 16.17 -14.35 21.63
N SER A 173 15.98 -13.05 21.42
CA SER A 173 14.67 -12.40 21.45
C SER A 173 13.73 -12.96 20.38
N PHE A 174 14.24 -13.23 19.17
CA PHE A 174 13.46 -13.88 18.12
C PHE A 174 13.10 -15.32 18.48
N VAL A 175 14.04 -16.08 19.05
CA VAL A 175 13.80 -17.46 19.50
C VAL A 175 12.71 -17.50 20.57
N GLU A 176 12.75 -16.61 21.56
CA GLU A 176 11.73 -16.54 22.60
C GLU A 176 10.36 -16.12 22.04
N TYR A 177 10.32 -15.15 21.12
CA TYR A 177 9.08 -14.78 20.44
C TYR A 177 8.47 -15.95 19.66
N ILE A 178 9.31 -16.72 18.94
CA ILE A 178 8.88 -17.91 18.19
C ILE A 178 8.26 -18.93 19.15
N LYS A 179 8.92 -19.25 20.26
CA LYS A 179 8.42 -20.23 21.24
C LYS A 179 7.07 -19.81 21.82
N ALA A 180 6.92 -18.53 22.18
CA ALA A 180 5.69 -18.01 22.77
C ALA A 180 4.51 -18.02 21.78
N ASN A 181 4.76 -17.73 20.50
CA ASN A 181 3.71 -17.50 19.51
C ASN A 181 3.49 -18.65 18.53
N ARG A 182 4.23 -19.76 18.65
CA ARG A 182 4.15 -20.92 17.74
C ARG A 182 2.75 -21.49 17.56
N HIS A 183 1.90 -21.36 18.59
CA HIS A 183 0.51 -21.80 18.58
C HIS A 183 -0.35 -21.11 17.50
N LEU A 184 0.05 -19.93 17.01
CA LEU A 184 -0.63 -19.22 15.93
C LEU A 184 -0.55 -19.94 14.58
N LEU A 185 0.38 -20.89 14.41
CA LEU A 185 0.56 -21.64 13.15
C LEU A 185 -0.46 -22.76 12.97
N LYS A 186 -1.32 -22.99 13.97
CA LYS A 186 -2.32 -24.05 13.96
C LYS A 186 -3.48 -23.71 13.04
N ASN A 187 -3.95 -24.72 12.28
CA ASN A 187 -5.13 -24.64 11.41
C ASN A 187 -5.10 -23.47 10.41
N ARG A 188 -3.92 -23.04 9.97
CA ARG A 188 -3.79 -21.98 8.95
C ARG A 188 -4.28 -22.48 7.58
N PRO A 189 -4.93 -21.61 6.79
CA PRO A 189 -5.30 -21.95 5.41
C PRO A 189 -4.05 -22.21 4.58
N GLN A 190 -4.19 -22.97 3.50
CA GLN A 190 -3.11 -23.22 2.54
C GLN A 190 -3.54 -22.79 1.15
N THR A 191 -2.77 -21.88 0.56
CA THR A 191 -3.02 -21.30 -0.76
C THR A 191 -1.76 -21.41 -1.60
N PHE A 192 -1.88 -21.22 -2.90
CA PHE A 192 -0.72 -20.96 -3.75
C PHE A 192 -0.05 -19.67 -3.31
N ARG A 193 1.28 -19.63 -3.37
CA ARG A 193 2.10 -18.49 -2.94
C ARG A 193 3.20 -18.26 -3.97
N HIS A 194 3.62 -17.01 -4.11
CA HIS A 194 4.75 -16.67 -4.98
C HIS A 194 6.09 -17.22 -4.44
N GLY A 195 6.24 -17.27 -3.12
CA GLY A 195 7.42 -17.72 -2.38
C GLY A 195 8.55 -16.69 -2.27
N ASP A 196 8.45 -15.55 -2.95
CA ASP A 196 9.46 -14.47 -2.91
C ASP A 196 8.89 -13.10 -3.30
N TYR A 197 7.73 -12.76 -2.73
CA TYR A 197 7.00 -11.54 -3.08
C TYR A 197 7.61 -10.28 -2.44
N HIS A 198 8.48 -9.57 -3.17
CA HIS A 198 9.09 -8.31 -2.74
C HIS A 198 9.45 -7.41 -3.92
N ILE A 199 9.80 -6.16 -3.65
CA ILE A 199 10.07 -5.13 -4.67
C ILE A 199 11.10 -5.54 -5.75
N GLY A 200 12.10 -6.33 -5.38
CA GLY A 200 13.14 -6.82 -6.32
C GLY A 200 12.62 -7.77 -7.39
N ASN A 201 11.42 -8.34 -7.19
CA ASN A 201 10.74 -9.21 -8.14
C ASN A 201 9.56 -8.50 -8.85
N PHE A 202 9.54 -7.17 -8.83
CA PHE A 202 8.56 -6.37 -9.53
C PHE A 202 9.21 -5.57 -10.66
N LEU A 203 8.47 -5.40 -11.75
CA LEU A 203 8.78 -4.47 -12.84
C LEU A 203 7.77 -3.32 -12.87
N VAL A 204 8.19 -2.22 -13.48
CA VAL A 204 7.34 -1.08 -13.87
C VAL A 204 7.42 -0.96 -15.39
N ASN A 205 6.29 -1.03 -16.08
CA ASN A 205 6.21 -0.78 -17.52
C ASN A 205 6.16 0.72 -17.85
N ASP A 206 6.23 1.08 -19.13
CA ASP A 206 6.24 2.48 -19.58
C ASP A 206 4.96 3.26 -19.20
N SER A 207 3.85 2.56 -18.94
CA SER A 207 2.60 3.14 -18.44
C SER A 207 2.54 3.29 -16.91
N GLY A 208 3.60 2.92 -16.18
CA GLY A 208 3.65 2.99 -14.71
C GLY A 208 2.92 1.85 -14.00
N GLU A 209 2.60 0.78 -14.72
CA GLU A 209 1.92 -0.39 -14.17
C GLU A 209 2.92 -1.38 -13.58
N LEU A 210 2.50 -2.03 -12.50
CA LEU A 210 3.25 -3.07 -11.80
C LEU A 210 3.17 -4.39 -12.58
N ILE A 211 4.30 -5.11 -12.68
CA ILE A 211 4.31 -6.50 -13.15
C ILE A 211 5.08 -7.37 -12.14
N VAL A 212 4.42 -8.37 -11.57
CA VAL A 212 5.04 -9.36 -10.69
C VAL A 212 5.76 -10.44 -11.51
N ILE A 213 7.04 -10.70 -11.23
CA ILE A 213 7.86 -11.67 -11.94
C ILE A 213 8.55 -12.66 -10.98
N ASP A 214 9.17 -13.69 -11.54
CA ASP A 214 9.99 -14.68 -10.83
C ASP A 214 9.28 -15.58 -9.81
N PHE A 215 8.33 -16.38 -10.30
CA PHE A 215 7.60 -17.40 -9.54
C PHE A 215 8.43 -18.69 -9.25
N ASN A 216 9.77 -18.61 -9.19
CA ASN A 216 10.62 -19.80 -9.06
C ASN A 216 10.60 -20.45 -7.67
N ARG A 217 10.15 -19.73 -6.65
CA ARG A 217 10.02 -20.21 -5.27
C ARG A 217 8.59 -20.54 -4.86
N SER A 218 7.68 -20.59 -5.84
CA SER A 218 6.27 -20.83 -5.58
C SER A 218 6.04 -22.17 -4.89
N ASP A 219 5.11 -22.18 -3.94
CA ASP A 219 4.66 -23.40 -3.27
C ASP A 219 3.21 -23.22 -2.75
N PHE A 220 2.75 -24.19 -1.96
CA PHE A 220 1.50 -24.08 -1.22
C PHE A 220 1.78 -23.95 0.29
N GLY A 221 1.10 -23.03 0.97
CA GLY A 221 1.22 -22.85 2.41
C GLY A 221 0.41 -21.66 2.95
N ASP A 222 0.69 -21.21 4.17
CA ASP A 222 -0.03 -20.08 4.77
C ASP A 222 0.17 -18.80 3.94
N PRO A 223 -0.90 -18.16 3.44
CA PRO A 223 -0.82 -16.92 2.66
C PRO A 223 -0.10 -15.81 3.43
N TRP A 224 -0.28 -15.73 4.74
CA TRP A 224 0.33 -14.64 5.52
C TRP A 224 1.83 -14.84 5.77
N GLN A 225 2.38 -16.04 5.49
CA GLN A 225 3.82 -16.24 5.54
C GLN A 225 4.54 -15.40 4.48
N GLU A 226 3.93 -15.17 3.31
CA GLU A 226 4.53 -14.44 2.19
C GLU A 226 4.97 -13.02 2.60
N PHE A 227 4.24 -12.39 3.52
CA PHE A 227 4.53 -11.06 4.04
C PHE A 227 5.85 -10.96 4.83
N ASN A 228 6.49 -12.07 5.21
CA ASN A 228 7.82 -12.02 5.83
C ASN A 228 8.89 -11.37 4.93
N ARG A 229 8.62 -11.28 3.62
CA ARG A 229 9.46 -10.59 2.64
C ARG A 229 9.26 -9.07 2.60
N LEU A 230 8.25 -8.53 3.30
CA LEU A 230 8.02 -7.08 3.36
C LEU A 230 9.19 -6.30 3.95
N VAL A 231 10.08 -6.93 4.71
CA VAL A 231 11.31 -6.29 5.23
C VAL A 231 12.08 -5.58 4.10
N TRP A 232 12.16 -6.19 2.90
CA TRP A 232 12.80 -5.58 1.74
C TRP A 232 12.05 -4.34 1.24
N SER A 233 10.73 -4.44 1.11
CA SER A 233 9.87 -3.32 0.70
C SER A 233 9.86 -2.19 1.72
N ALA A 234 9.92 -2.50 3.01
CA ALA A 234 9.88 -1.54 4.11
C ALA A 234 11.18 -0.74 4.22
N HIS A 235 12.33 -1.36 3.94
CA HIS A 235 13.61 -0.64 3.83
C HIS A 235 13.62 0.37 2.69
N LEU A 236 12.97 0.04 1.57
CA LEU A 236 12.85 0.96 0.46
C LEU A 236 11.88 2.11 0.79
N SER A 237 10.68 1.76 1.24
CA SER A 237 9.62 2.72 1.52
C SER A 237 8.57 2.17 2.49
N PRO A 238 8.41 2.79 3.68
CA PRO A 238 7.29 2.55 4.58
C PRO A 238 5.91 2.70 3.89
N TYR A 239 5.78 3.68 2.99
CA TYR A 239 4.56 3.91 2.19
C TYR A 239 4.27 2.71 1.28
N PHE A 240 5.26 2.24 0.53
CA PHE A 240 5.09 1.10 -0.36
C PHE A 240 4.74 -0.18 0.40
N ALA A 241 5.48 -0.50 1.47
CA ALA A 241 5.21 -1.68 2.28
C ALA A 241 3.83 -1.63 2.95
N SER A 242 3.45 -0.48 3.50
CA SER A 242 2.11 -0.28 4.08
C SER A 242 1.02 -0.39 3.03
N GLY A 243 1.25 0.12 1.82
CA GLY A 243 0.37 -0.05 0.68
C GLY A 243 0.12 -1.51 0.34
N ILE A 244 1.16 -2.38 0.36
CA ILE A 244 0.98 -3.82 0.11
C ILE A 244 0.05 -4.45 1.14
N VAL A 245 0.26 -4.19 2.42
CA VAL A 245 -0.60 -4.72 3.50
C VAL A 245 -2.03 -4.22 3.33
N ASN A 246 -2.20 -2.91 3.19
CA ASN A 246 -3.51 -2.28 3.09
C ASN A 246 -4.27 -2.73 1.84
N GLY A 247 -3.59 -2.87 0.70
CA GLY A 247 -4.18 -3.33 -0.55
C GLY A 247 -4.62 -4.79 -0.51
N TYR A 248 -3.91 -5.63 0.26
CA TYR A 248 -4.28 -7.03 0.44
C TYR A 248 -5.54 -7.20 1.31
N PHE A 249 -5.68 -6.39 2.35
CA PHE A 249 -6.78 -6.47 3.32
C PHE A 249 -7.91 -5.47 3.06
N ASP A 250 -7.92 -4.76 1.92
CA ASP A 250 -8.87 -3.69 1.62
C ASP A 250 -8.99 -2.68 2.77
N ASN A 251 -7.84 -2.25 3.31
CA ASN A 251 -7.69 -1.35 4.48
C ASN A 251 -8.20 -1.92 5.82
N ALA A 252 -8.67 -3.16 5.88
CA ALA A 252 -9.20 -3.80 7.09
C ALA A 252 -8.25 -4.90 7.62
N VAL A 253 -7.06 -4.49 8.08
CA VAL A 253 -6.01 -5.43 8.52
C VAL A 253 -6.40 -6.14 9.83
N PRO A 254 -6.49 -7.49 9.86
CA PRO A 254 -6.85 -8.21 11.08
C PRO A 254 -5.78 -8.09 12.18
N PRO A 255 -6.13 -7.94 13.46
CA PRO A 255 -5.14 -7.90 14.55
C PRO A 255 -4.22 -9.13 14.60
N GLU A 256 -4.74 -10.32 14.28
CA GLU A 256 -3.96 -11.57 14.25
C GLU A 256 -2.85 -11.55 13.19
N PHE A 257 -3.04 -10.83 12.08
CA PHE A 257 -2.05 -10.72 11.01
C PHE A 257 -0.72 -10.19 11.55
N TRP A 258 -0.75 -9.18 12.43
CA TRP A 258 0.46 -8.55 12.97
C TRP A 258 1.30 -9.51 13.80
N LYS A 259 0.66 -10.33 14.64
CA LYS A 259 1.34 -11.39 15.41
C LYS A 259 1.97 -12.44 14.52
N LEU A 260 1.26 -12.86 13.47
CA LEU A 260 1.77 -13.83 12.50
C LEU A 260 2.91 -13.26 11.65
N LEU A 261 2.82 -12.00 11.23
CA LEU A 261 3.90 -11.31 10.52
C LEU A 261 5.15 -11.24 11.37
N ALA A 262 5.04 -10.84 12.64
CA ALA A 262 6.16 -10.83 13.59
C ALA A 262 6.75 -12.23 13.75
N LEU A 263 5.91 -13.26 13.95
CA LEU A 263 6.34 -14.66 14.07
C LEU A 263 7.12 -15.13 12.83
N TYR A 264 6.57 -14.95 11.63
CA TYR A 264 7.23 -15.36 10.39
C TYR A 264 8.51 -14.56 10.12
N THR A 265 8.53 -13.28 10.49
CA THR A 265 9.73 -12.44 10.39
C THR A 265 10.83 -12.95 11.33
N CYS A 266 10.51 -13.30 12.58
CA CYS A 266 11.47 -13.93 13.49
C CYS A 266 11.97 -15.28 12.96
N ILE A 267 11.08 -16.14 12.44
CA ILE A 267 11.45 -17.44 11.84
C ILE A 267 12.42 -17.25 10.67
N ASN A 268 12.22 -16.22 9.84
CA ASN A 268 13.16 -15.89 8.77
C ASN A 268 14.47 -15.29 9.34
N GLY A 269 14.38 -14.40 10.31
CA GLY A 269 15.50 -13.71 10.93
C GLY A 269 16.50 -14.63 11.62
N ILE A 270 16.06 -15.67 12.33
CA ILE A 270 16.98 -16.64 12.96
C ILE A 270 17.78 -17.47 11.95
N ALA A 271 17.27 -17.59 10.71
CA ALA A 271 17.86 -18.40 9.65
C ALA A 271 18.75 -17.59 8.70
N SER A 272 18.67 -16.25 8.73
CA SER A 272 19.31 -15.38 7.75
C SER A 272 20.83 -15.40 7.86
N VAL A 273 21.39 -15.27 9.06
CA VAL A 273 22.84 -15.31 9.29
C VAL A 273 23.44 -16.69 8.98
N PRO A 274 22.90 -17.83 9.47
CA PRO A 274 23.39 -19.15 9.05
C PRO A 274 23.37 -19.36 7.54
N TRP A 275 22.38 -18.82 6.84
CA TRP A 275 22.29 -18.87 5.38
C TRP A 275 23.37 -18.00 4.71
N ALA A 276 23.67 -16.82 5.25
CA ALA A 276 24.65 -15.89 4.70
C ALA A 276 26.10 -16.37 4.79
N VAL A 277 26.42 -17.21 5.78
CA VAL A 277 27.79 -17.74 6.01
C VAL A 277 28.40 -18.41 4.78
N ARG A 278 27.58 -19.05 3.93
CA ARG A 278 28.06 -19.71 2.72
C ARG A 278 28.37 -18.77 1.55
N PHE A 279 27.97 -17.49 1.66
CA PHE A 279 28.16 -16.49 0.62
C PHE A 279 29.32 -15.55 0.93
N GLY A 280 29.55 -15.22 2.20
CA GLY A 280 30.72 -14.46 2.62
C GLY A 280 30.42 -13.45 3.72
N GLU A 281 31.45 -12.68 4.07
CA GLU A 281 31.38 -11.69 5.14
C GLU A 281 30.41 -10.54 4.81
N GLU A 282 30.33 -10.13 3.54
CA GLU A 282 29.45 -9.04 3.12
C GLU A 282 27.97 -9.38 3.37
N GLU A 283 27.53 -10.56 2.94
CA GLU A 283 26.16 -11.03 3.15
C GLU A 283 25.85 -11.25 4.64
N ILE A 284 26.84 -11.70 5.43
CA ILE A 284 26.69 -11.83 6.89
C ILE A 284 26.37 -10.46 7.50
N GLN A 285 27.12 -9.41 7.15
CA GLN A 285 26.93 -8.07 7.70
C GLN A 285 25.57 -7.48 7.28
N VAL A 286 25.11 -7.74 6.06
CA VAL A 286 23.76 -7.33 5.63
C VAL A 286 22.69 -8.02 6.48
N MET A 287 22.80 -9.33 6.72
CA MET A 287 21.81 -10.06 7.53
C MET A 287 21.81 -9.65 9.01
N LEU A 288 22.98 -9.35 9.58
CA LEU A 288 23.09 -8.83 10.96
C LEU A 288 22.43 -7.46 11.10
N ARG A 289 22.64 -6.56 10.15
CA ARG A 289 21.99 -5.23 10.13
C ARG A 289 20.47 -5.36 10.00
N GLN A 290 20.01 -6.12 9.01
CA GLN A 290 18.59 -6.33 8.74
C GLN A 290 17.86 -6.92 9.96
N THR A 291 18.46 -7.90 10.64
CA THR A 291 17.82 -8.50 11.83
C THR A 291 17.75 -7.53 13.00
N ARG A 292 18.75 -6.66 13.18
CA ARG A 292 18.71 -5.58 14.17
C ARG A 292 17.63 -4.54 13.85
N GLU A 293 17.50 -4.12 12.60
CA GLU A 293 16.47 -3.16 12.17
C GLU A 293 15.07 -3.73 12.42
N VAL A 294 14.84 -5.01 12.09
CA VAL A 294 13.59 -5.71 12.44
C VAL A 294 13.35 -5.70 13.95
N TYR A 295 14.35 -6.01 14.75
CA TYR A 295 14.25 -5.99 16.21
C TYR A 295 13.83 -4.61 16.73
N GLU A 296 14.41 -3.54 16.18
CA GLU A 296 14.07 -2.14 16.51
C GLU A 296 12.65 -1.77 16.08
N TRP A 297 12.21 -2.17 14.88
CA TRP A 297 10.84 -1.92 14.41
C TRP A 297 9.77 -2.50 15.32
N TYR A 298 10.03 -3.66 15.93
CA TYR A 298 9.13 -4.28 16.90
C TYR A 298 9.43 -3.87 18.35
N ASN A 299 10.27 -2.85 18.57
CA ASN A 299 10.69 -2.38 19.90
C ASN A 299 11.16 -3.54 20.80
N GLY A 300 12.11 -4.33 20.30
CA GLY A 300 12.60 -5.52 20.97
C GLY A 300 11.58 -6.66 21.08
N MET A 301 10.73 -6.81 20.07
CA MET A 301 9.63 -7.78 20.02
C MET A 301 8.53 -7.56 21.08
N THR A 302 8.42 -6.34 21.61
CA THR A 302 7.35 -5.96 22.55
C THR A 302 6.12 -5.40 21.85
N ASN A 303 6.29 -4.79 20.66
CA ASN A 303 5.19 -4.33 19.83
C ASN A 303 4.76 -5.44 18.87
N GLU A 304 3.46 -5.52 18.59
CA GLU A 304 2.92 -6.45 17.58
C GLU A 304 2.96 -5.84 16.17
N ILE A 305 2.80 -4.52 16.07
CA ILE A 305 2.81 -3.77 14.82
C ILE A 305 4.20 -3.13 14.66
N PRO A 306 4.91 -3.37 13.54
CA PRO A 306 6.23 -2.79 13.34
C PRO A 306 6.15 -1.29 13.02
N SER A 307 7.14 -0.52 13.46
CA SER A 307 7.15 0.95 13.32
C SER A 307 7.22 1.48 11.89
N TRP A 308 7.54 0.65 10.89
CA TRP A 308 7.47 1.04 9.48
C TRP A 308 6.04 1.09 8.95
N TYR A 309 5.07 0.42 9.61
CA TYR A 309 3.70 0.44 9.15
C TYR A 309 3.03 1.75 9.56
N ILE A 310 2.66 2.57 8.56
CA ILE A 310 2.11 3.91 8.78
C ILE A 310 0.57 3.93 8.93
N GLY A 311 -0.08 2.77 8.92
CA GLY A 311 -1.54 2.69 8.89
C GLY A 311 -2.13 2.93 7.50
N VAL A 312 -3.42 3.31 7.47
CA VAL A 312 -4.12 3.75 6.26
C VAL A 312 -4.06 5.28 6.25
N PRO A 313 -3.24 5.91 5.38
CA PRO A 313 -3.17 7.35 5.29
C PRO A 313 -4.47 7.92 4.73
N GLU A 314 -4.77 9.16 5.09
CA GLU A 314 -5.81 9.95 4.43
C GLU A 314 -5.32 10.35 3.03
N LEU A 315 -6.04 9.90 2.01
CA LEU A 315 -5.72 10.15 0.61
C LEU A 315 -6.59 11.26 0.05
N TRP A 316 -6.00 12.14 -0.76
CA TRP A 316 -6.71 13.14 -1.55
C TRP A 316 -6.47 12.91 -3.04
N ASP A 317 -7.45 13.26 -3.87
CA ASP A 317 -7.22 13.42 -5.30
C ASP A 317 -6.40 14.71 -5.53
N ALA A 318 -5.43 14.67 -6.44
CA ALA A 318 -4.73 15.87 -6.88
C ALA A 318 -5.52 16.61 -7.97
N TYR A 319 -5.49 17.94 -7.90
CA TYR A 319 -6.19 18.83 -8.82
C TYR A 319 -5.21 19.80 -9.50
N THR A 320 -5.55 20.24 -10.71
CA THR A 320 -4.95 21.42 -11.33
C THR A 320 -5.44 22.69 -10.62
N GLU A 321 -4.80 23.82 -10.87
CA GLU A 321 -5.24 25.14 -10.35
C GLU A 321 -6.68 25.48 -10.75
N THR A 322 -7.16 24.96 -11.89
CA THR A 322 -8.55 25.16 -12.36
C THR A 322 -9.57 24.24 -11.70
N GLY A 323 -9.14 23.35 -10.81
CA GLY A 323 -10.01 22.38 -10.12
C GLY A 323 -10.30 21.11 -10.91
N GLU A 324 -9.52 20.81 -11.95
CA GLU A 324 -9.66 19.57 -12.71
C GLU A 324 -8.83 18.45 -12.05
N ARG A 325 -9.40 17.25 -11.90
CA ARG A 325 -8.67 16.10 -11.33
C ARG A 325 -7.53 15.67 -12.25
N THR A 326 -6.34 15.45 -11.71
CA THR A 326 -5.16 15.02 -12.48
C THR A 326 -5.01 13.50 -12.58
N GLY A 327 -5.73 12.76 -11.73
CA GLY A 327 -5.56 11.31 -11.56
C GLY A 327 -4.41 10.90 -10.64
N GLN A 328 -3.61 11.85 -10.16
CA GLN A 328 -2.57 11.62 -9.15
C GLN A 328 -3.17 11.65 -7.74
N LEU A 329 -2.45 11.07 -6.79
CA LEU A 329 -2.84 11.01 -5.39
C LEU A 329 -1.95 11.90 -4.53
N LEU A 330 -2.51 12.41 -3.45
CA LEU A 330 -1.79 13.10 -2.38
C LEU A 330 -2.06 12.38 -1.05
N ILE A 331 -1.12 12.49 -0.12
CA ILE A 331 -1.27 12.00 1.27
C ILE A 331 -1.31 13.21 2.18
N ARG A 332 -2.28 13.25 3.10
CA ARG A 332 -2.35 14.29 4.13
C ARG A 332 -1.05 14.34 4.94
N GLY A 333 -0.48 15.54 5.07
CA GLY A 333 0.74 15.78 5.83
C GLY A 333 2.03 15.64 5.02
N GLU A 334 1.97 15.09 3.81
CA GLU A 334 3.08 15.11 2.86
C GLU A 334 3.07 16.40 2.03
N PRO A 335 4.24 16.92 1.60
CA PRO A 335 4.30 18.07 0.71
C PRO A 335 3.53 17.82 -0.59
N ILE A 336 2.70 18.78 -0.99
CA ILE A 336 2.00 18.73 -2.27
C ILE A 336 2.99 19.12 -3.39
N PRO A 337 3.15 18.30 -4.44
CA PRO A 337 4.02 18.64 -5.57
C PRO A 337 3.65 19.95 -6.26
N GLU A 338 4.64 20.64 -6.82
CA GLU A 338 4.43 21.90 -7.53
C GLU A 338 3.42 21.75 -8.69
N GLY A 339 2.47 22.68 -8.77
CA GLY A 339 1.41 22.67 -9.79
C GLY A 339 0.23 21.74 -9.48
N LEU A 340 0.28 21.00 -8.37
CA LEU A 340 -0.84 20.23 -7.86
C LEU A 340 -1.49 20.93 -6.68
N TYR A 341 -2.79 20.68 -6.53
CA TYR A 341 -3.62 21.26 -5.49
C TYR A 341 -4.48 20.17 -4.86
N HIS A 342 -4.92 20.40 -3.63
CA HIS A 342 -6.03 19.67 -3.04
C HIS A 342 -7.20 20.63 -2.77
N ILE A 343 -8.42 20.10 -2.67
CA ILE A 343 -9.60 20.92 -2.39
C ILE A 343 -9.90 20.88 -0.89
N VAL A 344 -10.20 22.04 -0.32
CA VAL A 344 -10.72 22.23 1.03
C VAL A 344 -12.10 22.88 0.92
N VAL A 345 -13.08 22.37 1.65
CA VAL A 345 -14.44 22.90 1.64
C VAL A 345 -14.76 23.61 2.94
N GLU A 346 -15.54 24.68 2.87
CA GLU A 346 -15.94 25.49 4.01
C GLU A 346 -17.44 25.78 3.95
N VAL A 347 -18.19 25.48 5.01
CA VAL A 347 -19.64 25.64 5.05
C VAL A 347 -20.06 26.66 6.09
N LEU A 348 -20.52 27.82 5.61
CA LEU A 348 -21.15 28.85 6.43
C LEU A 348 -22.61 28.46 6.74
N ALA A 349 -22.91 28.22 8.02
CA ALA A 349 -24.25 27.85 8.46
C ALA A 349 -25.01 29.06 9.03
N VAL A 350 -26.15 29.38 8.43
CA VAL A 350 -27.05 30.45 8.87
C VAL A 350 -28.36 29.85 9.34
N HIS A 351 -28.77 30.11 10.57
CA HIS A 351 -30.05 29.65 11.09
C HIS A 351 -31.21 30.44 10.47
N GLN A 352 -32.42 29.87 10.45
CA GLN A 352 -33.62 30.50 9.87
C GLN A 352 -34.00 31.85 10.49
N ASP A 353 -33.52 32.16 11.69
CA ASP A 353 -33.70 33.47 12.34
C ASP A 353 -32.62 34.51 11.95
N GLY A 354 -31.71 34.14 11.04
CA GLY A 354 -30.64 35.00 10.53
C GLY A 354 -29.36 34.99 11.35
N SER A 355 -29.30 34.25 12.47
CA SER A 355 -28.05 34.09 13.24
C SER A 355 -27.06 33.15 12.53
N VAL A 356 -25.76 33.43 12.69
CA VAL A 356 -24.66 32.67 12.09
C VAL A 356 -24.05 31.76 13.14
N LEU A 357 -23.76 30.51 12.78
CA LEU A 357 -23.00 29.62 13.65
C LEU A 357 -21.53 30.04 13.66
N LEU A 358 -21.01 30.29 14.85
CA LEU A 358 -19.59 30.42 15.13
C LEU A 358 -19.15 29.25 16.00
N THR A 359 -17.99 28.68 15.71
CA THR A 359 -17.32 27.67 16.55
C THR A 359 -15.94 28.19 16.94
N ARG A 360 -15.50 27.86 18.16
CA ARG A 360 -14.16 28.23 18.62
C ARG A 360 -13.23 27.04 18.45
N ARG A 361 -12.12 27.27 17.76
CA ARG A 361 -11.09 26.28 17.48
C ARG A 361 -10.51 25.71 18.76
N ASP A 362 -10.27 24.41 18.78
CA ASP A 362 -9.57 23.75 19.87
C ASP A 362 -8.18 24.38 20.07
N TYR A 363 -7.79 24.55 21.33
CA TYR A 363 -6.54 25.19 21.72
C TYR A 363 -5.30 24.36 21.32
N ASN A 364 -5.49 23.08 20.98
CA ASN A 364 -4.43 22.18 20.53
C ASN A 364 -4.24 22.16 19.00
N LYS A 365 -5.09 22.86 18.22
CA LYS A 365 -4.88 22.95 16.76
C LYS A 365 -3.64 23.77 16.45
N GLY A 366 -2.83 23.29 15.49
CA GLY A 366 -1.61 23.98 15.07
C GLY A 366 -1.85 25.36 14.44
N GLY A 367 -3.01 25.57 13.81
CA GLY A 367 -3.39 26.83 13.17
C GLY A 367 -4.52 27.55 13.91
N TYR A 368 -4.27 28.79 14.31
CA TYR A 368 -5.24 29.72 14.93
C TYR A 368 -5.99 29.15 16.15
N PRO A 369 -5.30 28.55 17.14
CA PRO A 369 -5.95 27.95 18.31
C PRO A 369 -6.78 28.97 19.10
N GLY A 370 -7.99 28.57 19.52
CA GLY A 370 -8.87 29.41 20.33
C GLY A 370 -9.54 30.58 19.60
N LEU A 371 -9.31 30.77 18.30
CA LEU A 371 -10.03 31.77 17.50
C LEU A 371 -11.40 31.23 17.06
N TRP A 372 -12.34 32.16 16.85
CA TRP A 372 -13.64 31.91 16.25
C TRP A 372 -13.55 31.72 14.74
N GLU A 373 -14.30 30.74 14.22
CA GLU A 373 -14.57 30.55 12.80
C GLU A 373 -16.06 30.39 12.55
N SER A 374 -16.51 30.79 11.35
CA SER A 374 -17.94 30.71 10.97
C SER A 374 -18.24 29.61 9.96
N SER A 375 -17.26 28.76 9.67
CA SER A 375 -17.40 27.65 8.74
C SER A 375 -17.03 26.33 9.41
N ALA A 376 -17.83 25.30 9.15
CA ALA A 376 -17.39 23.92 9.31
C ALA A 376 -16.68 23.46 8.03
N GLY A 377 -15.55 22.77 8.11
CA GLY A 377 -14.79 22.47 6.88
C GLY A 377 -13.57 21.59 7.01
N GLY A 378 -13.16 21.02 5.88
CA GLY A 378 -12.03 20.10 5.81
C GLY A 378 -11.68 19.71 4.37
N SER A 379 -10.71 18.83 4.22
CA SER A 379 -10.20 18.41 2.92
C SER A 379 -11.16 17.45 2.21
N VAL A 380 -11.29 17.61 0.89
CA VAL A 380 -12.02 16.65 0.05
C VAL A 380 -11.22 15.35 -0.03
N GLN A 381 -11.82 14.24 0.38
CA GLN A 381 -11.16 12.94 0.37
C GLN A 381 -11.12 12.33 -1.03
N ARG A 382 -10.22 11.37 -1.26
CA ARG A 382 -10.10 10.68 -2.55
C ARG A 382 -11.44 10.13 -3.03
N GLY A 383 -11.82 10.45 -4.27
CA GLY A 383 -13.06 10.00 -4.89
C GLY A 383 -14.30 10.79 -4.48
N GLU A 384 -14.23 11.60 -3.42
CA GLU A 384 -15.31 12.44 -2.91
C GLU A 384 -15.47 13.70 -3.79
N ASP A 385 -16.70 14.12 -4.08
CA ASP A 385 -16.94 15.43 -4.69
C ASP A 385 -17.01 16.53 -3.62
N PRO A 386 -16.71 17.80 -3.97
CA PRO A 386 -16.68 18.87 -2.98
C PRO A 386 -18.00 19.10 -2.21
N GLU A 387 -19.17 18.90 -2.83
CA GLU A 387 -20.44 19.10 -2.12
C GLU A 387 -20.70 17.99 -1.10
N THR A 388 -20.37 16.74 -1.45
CA THR A 388 -20.41 15.62 -0.51
C THR A 388 -19.47 15.85 0.67
N ALA A 389 -18.23 16.30 0.41
CA ALA A 389 -17.27 16.66 1.45
C ALA A 389 -17.85 17.75 2.37
N ALA A 390 -18.42 18.81 1.79
CA ALA A 390 -18.98 19.92 2.56
C ALA A 390 -20.09 19.47 3.52
N ARG A 391 -20.97 18.55 3.06
CA ARG A 391 -22.02 17.96 3.91
C ARG A 391 -21.45 17.06 5.01
N ARG A 392 -20.40 16.28 4.69
CA ARG A 392 -19.70 15.44 5.67
C ARG A 392 -19.06 16.28 6.75
N GLU A 393 -18.25 17.28 6.38
CA GLU A 393 -17.55 18.17 7.31
C GLU A 393 -18.54 18.95 8.19
N LEU A 394 -19.62 19.50 7.61
CA LEU A 394 -20.69 20.14 8.40
C LEU A 394 -21.25 19.20 9.47
N ARG A 395 -21.51 17.94 9.10
CA ARG A 395 -22.08 16.95 10.01
C ARG A 395 -21.07 16.48 11.06
N GLU A 396 -19.82 16.25 10.67
CA GLU A 396 -18.76 15.78 11.57
C GLU A 396 -18.44 16.84 12.63
N GLU A 397 -18.24 18.10 12.22
CA GLU A 397 -17.80 19.16 13.12
C GLU A 397 -18.91 19.76 13.99
N THR A 398 -20.16 19.73 13.51
CA THR A 398 -21.28 20.43 14.18
C THR A 398 -22.50 19.55 14.49
N GLY A 399 -22.57 18.33 13.96
CA GLY A 399 -23.77 17.48 14.02
C GLY A 399 -24.95 17.96 13.16
N LEU A 400 -24.83 19.09 12.46
CA LEU A 400 -25.88 19.65 11.63
C LEU A 400 -25.91 19.00 10.24
N ALA A 401 -27.07 19.06 9.59
CA ALA A 401 -27.24 18.65 8.21
C ALA A 401 -27.94 19.77 7.43
N ALA A 402 -27.50 19.96 6.19
CA ALA A 402 -28.10 20.89 5.25
C ALA A 402 -28.80 20.12 4.14
N ASP A 403 -29.97 20.59 3.69
CA ASP A 403 -30.62 20.07 2.50
C ASP A 403 -29.99 20.67 1.23
N VAL A 404 -29.76 21.98 1.24
CA VAL A 404 -29.22 22.75 0.11
C VAL A 404 -27.91 23.43 0.53
N LEU A 405 -26.88 23.27 -0.31
CA LEU A 405 -25.65 24.03 -0.24
C LEU A 405 -25.58 24.99 -1.43
N GLN A 406 -25.36 26.28 -1.16
CA GLN A 406 -25.18 27.30 -2.18
C GLN A 406 -23.70 27.68 -2.27
N PRO A 407 -23.03 27.48 -3.43
CA PRO A 407 -21.65 27.93 -3.60
C PRO A 407 -21.54 29.44 -3.43
N ILE A 408 -20.57 29.90 -2.64
CA ILE A 408 -20.38 31.33 -2.31
C ILE A 408 -19.02 31.89 -2.75
N PHE A 409 -17.97 31.06 -2.79
CA PHE A 409 -16.66 31.47 -3.32
C PHE A 409 -15.83 30.27 -3.76
N THR A 410 -14.83 30.56 -4.59
CA THR A 410 -13.66 29.71 -4.80
C THR A 410 -12.43 30.59 -4.67
N ASP A 411 -11.49 30.21 -3.81
CA ASP A 411 -10.24 30.94 -3.57
C ASP A 411 -9.06 29.97 -3.65
N ILE A 412 -7.94 30.42 -4.20
CA ILE A 412 -6.72 29.62 -4.30
C ILE A 412 -5.69 30.24 -3.39
N SER A 413 -5.14 29.43 -2.49
CA SER A 413 -4.07 29.85 -1.61
C SER A 413 -3.05 28.73 -1.45
N GLN A 414 -1.80 29.02 -1.83
CA GLN A 414 -0.72 28.05 -1.84
C GLN A 414 -1.08 26.85 -2.74
N ASP A 415 -1.11 25.65 -2.17
CA ASP A 415 -1.38 24.35 -2.79
C ASP A 415 -2.83 23.85 -2.52
N SER A 416 -3.72 24.78 -2.20
CA SER A 416 -5.09 24.51 -1.78
C SER A 416 -6.12 25.34 -2.55
N ILE A 417 -7.17 24.68 -3.02
CA ILE A 417 -8.37 25.31 -3.59
C ILE A 417 -9.46 25.27 -2.54
N TYR A 418 -9.83 26.43 -2.02
CA TYR A 418 -10.90 26.59 -1.02
C TYR A 418 -12.23 26.81 -1.74
N MET A 419 -13.22 25.97 -1.45
CA MET A 419 -14.57 26.08 -1.97
C MET A 419 -15.56 26.33 -0.85
N GLY A 420 -16.20 27.51 -0.89
CA GLY A 420 -17.15 27.94 0.12
C GLY A 420 -18.58 27.61 -0.25
N TYR A 421 -19.36 27.15 0.74
CA TYR A 421 -20.79 26.92 0.64
C TYR A 421 -21.54 27.67 1.75
N LEU A 422 -22.76 28.09 1.45
CA LEU A 422 -23.73 28.63 2.40
C LEU A 422 -24.87 27.64 2.55
N CYS A 423 -25.31 27.41 3.79
CA CYS A 423 -26.50 26.64 4.08
C CYS A 423 -27.42 27.36 5.06
N PHE A 424 -28.73 27.05 4.97
CA PHE A 424 -29.72 27.51 5.92
C PHE A 424 -30.18 26.36 6.82
N ILE A 425 -30.10 26.57 8.14
CA ILE A 425 -30.36 25.56 9.16
C ILE A 425 -31.66 25.86 9.89
N SER A 426 -32.53 24.85 9.97
CA SER A 426 -33.80 24.87 10.71
C SER A 426 -33.77 24.04 12.00
N ALA A 427 -32.68 23.31 12.22
CA ALA A 427 -32.48 22.48 13.40
C ALA A 427 -32.44 23.34 14.67
N LYS A 428 -32.75 22.72 15.82
CA LYS A 428 -32.68 23.42 17.10
C LYS A 428 -31.25 23.87 17.39
N LYS A 429 -31.08 25.10 17.86
CA LYS A 429 -29.76 25.68 18.15
C LYS A 429 -28.94 24.88 19.17
N ASP A 430 -29.58 24.13 20.05
CA ASP A 430 -28.96 23.27 21.06
C ASP A 430 -28.65 21.85 20.56
N SER A 431 -28.91 21.53 19.28
CA SER A 431 -28.55 20.24 18.68
C SER A 431 -27.14 20.19 18.12
N VAL A 432 -26.35 21.25 18.28
CA VAL A 432 -24.95 21.30 17.83
C VAL A 432 -24.12 20.34 18.67
N VAL A 433 -23.40 19.44 17.99
CA VAL A 433 -22.47 18.49 18.62
C VAL A 433 -21.10 18.77 18.05
N LEU A 434 -20.20 19.26 18.89
CA LEU A 434 -18.84 19.62 18.48
C LEU A 434 -17.95 18.39 18.39
N GLN A 435 -17.15 18.34 17.34
CA GLN A 435 -16.12 17.31 17.17
C GLN A 435 -14.96 17.53 18.16
N PRO A 436 -14.68 16.54 19.04
CA PRO A 436 -13.55 16.64 19.96
C PRO A 436 -12.21 16.83 19.22
N GLY A 437 -11.40 17.79 19.68
CA GLY A 437 -10.11 18.11 19.09
C GLY A 437 -10.17 19.11 17.91
N GLU A 438 -11.37 19.38 17.37
CA GLU A 438 -11.55 20.39 16.33
C GLU A 438 -12.06 21.72 16.91
N THR A 439 -13.15 21.67 17.68
CA THR A 439 -13.80 22.86 18.26
C THR A 439 -14.25 22.61 19.69
N VAL A 440 -14.26 23.66 20.52
CA VAL A 440 -14.47 23.56 21.99
C VAL A 440 -15.70 24.28 22.51
N GLU A 441 -16.23 25.24 21.74
CA GLU A 441 -17.48 25.95 22.04
C GLU A 441 -18.13 26.45 20.75
N TYR A 442 -19.43 26.75 20.82
CA TYR A 442 -20.17 27.34 19.72
C TYR A 442 -21.08 28.48 20.18
N LEU A 443 -21.43 29.35 19.24
CA LEU A 443 -22.28 30.52 19.42
C LEU A 443 -23.13 30.71 18.17
N TRP A 444 -24.44 30.86 18.36
CA TRP A 444 -25.33 31.37 17.30
C TRP A 444 -25.40 32.89 17.42
N ALA A 445 -24.49 33.57 16.73
CA ALA A 445 -24.37 35.02 16.79
C ALA A 445 -25.42 35.69 15.90
N ASP A 446 -26.14 36.67 16.43
CA ASP A 446 -26.96 37.54 15.59
C ASP A 446 -26.09 38.40 14.66
N LYS A 447 -26.72 39.21 13.80
CA LYS A 447 -26.00 40.05 12.84
C LYS A 447 -24.96 40.97 13.50
N GLU A 448 -25.31 41.64 14.59
CA GLU A 448 -24.43 42.63 15.22
C GLU A 448 -23.26 41.94 15.95
N GLU A 449 -23.55 40.85 16.65
CA GLU A 449 -22.55 40.04 17.33
C GLU A 449 -21.59 39.37 16.33
N PHE A 450 -22.12 38.82 15.24
CA PHE A 450 -21.32 38.21 14.19
C PHE A 450 -20.35 39.21 13.57
N ILE A 451 -20.82 40.39 13.15
CA ILE A 451 -19.97 41.44 12.55
C ILE A 451 -18.87 41.87 13.54
N LYS A 452 -19.23 42.04 14.82
CA LYS A 452 -18.26 42.40 15.86
C LYS A 452 -17.16 41.35 16.02
N ILE A 453 -17.52 40.06 16.09
CA ILE A 453 -16.54 38.97 16.21
C ILE A 453 -15.72 38.86 14.93
N TYR A 454 -16.37 38.86 13.77
CA TYR A 454 -15.76 38.75 12.45
C TYR A 454 -14.67 39.81 12.23
N ASN A 455 -14.91 41.07 12.61
CA ASN A 455 -13.92 42.16 12.48
C ASN A 455 -12.91 42.23 13.65
N SER A 456 -13.06 41.39 14.68
CA SER A 456 -12.14 41.37 15.83
C SER A 456 -10.88 40.54 15.57
N LYS A 457 -9.85 40.73 16.39
CA LYS A 457 -8.66 39.86 16.42
C LYS A 457 -8.94 38.42 16.88
N GLU A 458 -10.15 38.13 17.36
CA GLU A 458 -10.55 36.81 17.84
C GLU A 458 -11.07 35.89 16.73
N TYR A 459 -11.14 36.38 15.48
CA TYR A 459 -11.63 35.60 14.34
C TYR A 459 -10.53 35.19 13.37
N VAL A 460 -10.65 34.00 12.77
CA VAL A 460 -9.66 33.38 11.86
C VAL A 460 -9.37 34.28 10.65
N PRO A 461 -8.13 34.83 10.51
CA PRO A 461 -7.84 35.81 9.46
C PRO A 461 -7.94 35.31 8.01
N PRO A 462 -7.47 34.10 7.64
CA PRO A 462 -7.63 33.61 6.27
C PRO A 462 -9.09 33.44 5.86
N LEU A 463 -9.92 32.90 6.77
CA LEU A 463 -11.35 32.73 6.55
C LEU A 463 -12.06 34.07 6.41
N ARG A 464 -11.66 35.09 7.19
CA ARG A 464 -12.17 36.46 7.03
C ARG A 464 -11.96 36.96 5.61
N LYS A 465 -10.75 36.77 5.07
CA LYS A 465 -10.44 37.21 3.70
C LYS A 465 -11.36 36.53 2.68
N ARG A 466 -11.54 35.20 2.77
CA ARG A 466 -12.39 34.43 1.84
C ARG A 466 -13.87 34.80 1.93
N LEU A 467 -14.38 35.04 3.14
CA LEU A 467 -15.78 35.35 3.36
C LEU A 467 -16.18 36.82 3.14
N ARG A 468 -15.22 37.74 2.93
CA ARG A 468 -15.48 39.19 2.83
C ARG A 468 -16.63 39.55 1.89
N GLU A 469 -16.62 39.04 0.66
CA GLU A 469 -17.70 39.34 -0.29
C GLU A 469 -19.05 38.76 0.17
N THR A 470 -19.04 37.55 0.72
CA THR A 470 -20.25 36.87 1.20
C THR A 470 -20.86 37.63 2.37
N VAL A 471 -20.04 38.04 3.34
CA VAL A 471 -20.46 38.86 4.50
C VAL A 471 -21.03 40.20 4.03
N GLY A 472 -20.38 40.84 3.06
CA GLY A 472 -20.87 42.08 2.45
C GLY A 472 -22.25 41.91 1.79
N ARG A 473 -22.47 40.80 1.08
CA ARG A 473 -23.77 40.49 0.44
C ARG A 473 -24.87 40.15 1.46
N LEU A 474 -24.54 39.39 2.51
CA LEU A 474 -25.50 38.96 3.53
C LEU A 474 -25.89 40.08 4.50
N PHE A 475 -24.94 40.93 4.88
CA PHE A 475 -25.11 41.87 5.99
C PHE A 475 -24.90 43.36 5.63
N GLY A 476 -24.49 43.66 4.40
CA GLY A 476 -24.24 45.00 3.85
C GLY A 476 -22.74 45.29 3.69
N GLU A 477 -22.37 46.17 2.74
CA GLU A 477 -20.96 46.40 2.38
C GLU A 477 -20.07 46.86 3.54
N ASN A 478 -20.60 47.64 4.48
CA ASN A 478 -19.87 48.11 5.66
C ASN A 478 -19.69 47.03 6.76
N ALA A 479 -20.20 45.82 6.55
CA ALA A 479 -20.07 44.72 7.52
C ALA A 479 -18.69 44.06 7.53
N ALA A 480 -17.90 44.24 6.46
CA ALA A 480 -16.64 43.53 6.24
C ALA A 480 -15.41 44.46 6.16
N GLU A 481 -15.25 45.32 7.18
CA GLU A 481 -14.09 46.19 7.40
C GLU A 481 -12.89 45.43 7.98
#